data_AF-A0A1C7IEK6-F1
#
_entry.id   AF-A0A1C7IEK6-F1
#
_cell.length_a   1.000
_cell.length_b   1.000
_cell.length_c   1.000
_cell.angle_alpha   90.00
_cell.angle_beta   90.00
_cell.angle_gamma   90.00
#
_symmetry.space_group_name_H-M   'P 1'
#
loop_
_entity.id
_entity.type
_entity.pdbx_description
1 polymer ?
#
loop_
_entity_poly.entity_id
_entity_poly.type
_entity_poly.pdbx_seq_one_letter_code
_entity_poly.pdbx_strand_id
1 'polypeptide(L)'
;MLFLEETLRNIVDLAILLFEYIGVGIIIFAGIRGMIHYIKRDPNTKLLLAKGLAMGLEFKLGSEILRTVVVRKLSEIYIVAGIIVLRAILTILIHWEIKNDEGHLMGGEADSP
;
A
#
# COMPACT_ATOMS: atom_id res chain seq x y z
N MET A 1 -21.38 16.23 -1.42
CA MET A 1 -19.94 16.15 -1.09
C MET A 1 -19.73 15.76 0.37
N LEU A 2 -20.34 16.46 1.33
CA LEU A 2 -20.26 16.12 2.77
C LEU A 2 -20.62 14.66 3.12
N PHE A 3 -21.67 14.09 2.52
CA PHE A 3 -22.09 12.71 2.77
C PHE A 3 -21.02 11.66 2.40
N LEU A 4 -20.28 11.86 1.30
CA LEU A 4 -19.22 10.92 0.88
C LEU A 4 -18.01 11.01 1.81
N GLU A 5 -17.65 12.21 2.26
CA GLU A 5 -16.54 12.44 3.18
C GLU A 5 -16.83 11.85 4.57
N GLU A 6 -18.04 12.03 5.08
CA GLU A 6 -18.48 11.48 6.35
C GLU A 6 -18.56 9.95 6.30
N THR A 7 -19.06 9.40 5.18
CA THR A 7 -19.07 7.95 4.94
C THR A 7 -17.65 7.40 4.87
N LEU A 8 -16.73 8.06 4.15
CA LEU A 8 -15.32 7.64 4.07
C LEU A 8 -14.63 7.70 5.44
N ARG A 9 -14.85 8.77 6.21
CA ARG A 9 -14.29 8.93 7.55
C ARG A 9 -14.77 7.81 8.48
N ASN A 10 -16.06 7.50 8.47
CA ASN A 10 -16.62 6.41 9.26
C ASN A 10 -16.06 5.03 8.84
N ILE A 11 -15.90 4.79 7.55
CA ILE A 11 -15.29 3.53 7.04
C ILE A 11 -13.84 3.42 7.48
N VAL A 12 -13.07 4.51 7.40
CA VAL A 12 -11.66 4.50 7.77
C VAL A 12 -11.47 4.37 9.27
N ASP A 13 -12.27 5.07 10.08
CA ASP A 13 -12.22 4.94 11.54
C ASP A 13 -12.54 3.50 11.96
N LEU A 14 -13.53 2.88 11.31
CA LEU A 14 -13.82 1.46 11.50
C LEU A 14 -12.65 0.57 11.06
N ALA A 15 -12.03 0.84 9.92
CA ALA A 15 -10.88 0.08 9.43
C ALA A 15 -9.66 0.20 10.36
N ILE A 16 -9.36 1.39 10.88
CA ILE A 16 -8.29 1.63 11.87
C ILE A 16 -8.51 0.74 13.09
N LEU A 17 -9.74 0.78 13.63
CA LEU A 17 -10.11 0.00 14.79
C LEU A 17 -9.96 -1.51 14.53
N LEU A 18 -10.42 -1.99 13.37
CA LEU A 18 -10.30 -3.39 12.97
C LEU A 18 -8.84 -3.83 12.86
N PHE A 19 -7.98 -3.02 12.22
CA PHE A 19 -6.56 -3.33 12.08
C PHE A 19 -5.84 -3.38 13.43
N GLU A 20 -6.16 -2.45 14.35
CA GLU A 20 -5.63 -2.48 15.71
C GLU A 20 -6.05 -3.75 16.46
N TYR A 21 -7.32 -4.14 16.40
CA TYR A 21 -7.82 -5.35 17.05
C TYR A 21 -7.20 -6.62 16.47
N ILE A 22 -7.06 -6.72 15.15
CA ILE A 22 -6.42 -7.85 14.49
C ILE A 22 -4.95 -7.95 14.92
N GLY A 23 -4.21 -6.83 14.88
CA GLY A 23 -2.81 -6.79 15.29
C GLY A 23 -2.61 -7.23 16.74
N VAL A 24 -3.45 -6.72 17.66
CA VAL A 24 -3.44 -7.13 19.07
C VAL A 24 -3.78 -8.62 19.22
N GLY A 25 -4.80 -9.11 18.52
CA GLY A 25 -5.21 -10.52 18.57
C GLY A 25 -4.11 -11.48 18.12
N ILE A 26 -3.41 -11.14 17.04
CA ILE A 26 -2.29 -11.95 16.51
C ILE A 26 -1.13 -11.99 17.50
N ILE A 27 -0.78 -10.85 18.10
CA ILE A 27 0.30 -10.77 19.11
C ILE A 27 -0.05 -11.63 20.33
N ILE A 28 -1.29 -11.52 20.84
CA ILE A 28 -1.76 -12.33 21.97
C ILE A 28 -1.70 -13.82 21.62
N PHE A 29 -2.22 -14.22 20.47
CA PHE A 29 -2.23 -15.62 20.05
C PHE A 29 -0.82 -16.18 19.88
N ALA A 30 0.07 -15.44 19.24
CA ALA A 30 1.48 -15.81 19.08
C ALA A 30 2.19 -15.92 20.44
N GLY A 31 1.90 -14.99 21.36
CA GLY A 31 2.40 -15.02 22.74
C GLY A 31 1.99 -16.27 23.49
N ILE A 32 0.70 -16.63 23.46
CA ILE A 32 0.17 -17.83 24.12
C ILE A 32 0.78 -19.10 23.50
N ARG A 33 0.76 -19.22 22.17
CA ARG A 33 1.35 -20.36 21.45
C ARG A 33 2.84 -20.51 21.74
N GLY A 34 3.55 -19.39 21.78
CA GLY A 34 4.97 -19.34 22.08
C GLY A 34 5.27 -19.75 23.51
N MET A 35 4.49 -19.30 24.48
CA MET A 35 4.64 -19.71 25.88
C MET A 35 4.44 -21.21 26.05
N ILE A 36 3.43 -21.80 25.40
CA ILE A 36 3.17 -23.24 25.43
C ILE A 36 4.35 -24.04 24.83
N HIS A 37 4.91 -23.61 23.70
CA HIS A 37 6.04 -24.31 23.06
C HIS A 37 7.38 -24.05 23.77
N TYR A 38 7.54 -22.89 24.41
CA TYR A 38 8.72 -22.56 25.20
C TYR A 38 8.90 -23.55 26.36
N ILE A 39 7.80 -23.90 27.05
CA ILE A 39 7.79 -24.91 28.12
C ILE A 39 8.16 -26.30 27.56
N LYS A 40 7.79 -26.59 26.29
CA LYS A 40 8.11 -27.84 25.60
C LYS A 40 9.54 -27.88 25.00
N ARG A 41 10.37 -26.84 25.20
CA ARG A 41 11.75 -26.71 24.65
C ARG A 41 11.84 -26.83 23.13
N ASP A 42 10.81 -26.40 22.42
CA ASP A 42 10.77 -26.50 20.95
C ASP A 42 11.61 -25.39 20.29
N PRO A 43 12.59 -25.70 19.41
CA PRO A 43 13.43 -24.69 18.77
C PRO A 43 12.65 -23.76 17.81
N ASN A 44 11.49 -24.20 17.31
CA ASN A 44 10.64 -23.41 16.41
C ASN A 44 9.86 -22.27 17.10
N THR A 45 9.85 -22.24 18.44
CA THR A 45 9.09 -21.27 19.24
C THR A 45 9.47 -19.83 18.94
N LYS A 46 10.78 -19.54 18.82
CA LYS A 46 11.27 -18.18 18.57
C LYS A 46 10.82 -17.65 17.21
N LEU A 47 10.79 -18.52 16.20
CA LEU A 47 10.37 -18.16 14.84
C LEU A 47 8.87 -17.86 14.79
N LEU A 48 8.04 -18.67 15.46
CA LEU A 48 6.59 -18.44 15.53
C LEU A 48 6.27 -17.12 16.24
N LEU A 49 6.95 -16.85 17.36
CA LEU A 49 6.77 -15.63 18.13
C LEU A 49 7.20 -14.40 17.33
N ALA A 50 8.37 -14.46 16.68
CA ALA A 50 8.90 -13.37 15.86
C ALA A 50 7.98 -13.04 14.68
N LYS A 51 7.46 -14.06 13.98
CA LYS A 51 6.50 -13.87 12.88
C LYS A 51 5.19 -13.25 13.36
N GLY A 52 4.66 -13.74 14.48
CA GLY A 52 3.43 -13.19 15.06
C GLY A 52 3.58 -11.73 15.51
N LEU A 53 4.72 -11.38 16.11
CA LEU A 53 5.03 -10.01 16.50
C LEU A 53 5.20 -9.10 15.27
N ALA A 54 5.93 -9.54 14.25
CA ALA A 54 6.11 -8.79 13.00
C ALA A 54 4.77 -8.50 12.31
N MET A 55 3.93 -9.53 12.17
CA MET A 55 2.60 -9.39 11.57
C MET A 55 1.70 -8.43 12.38
N GLY A 56 1.73 -8.52 13.71
CA GLY A 56 0.99 -7.59 14.56
C GLY A 56 1.44 -6.13 14.42
N LEU A 57 2.75 -5.91 14.23
CA LEU A 57 3.31 -4.58 13.98
C LEU A 57 2.94 -4.05 12.59
N GLU A 58 2.94 -4.89 11.56
CA GLU A 58 2.48 -4.51 10.21
C GLU A 58 1.02 -4.02 10.22
N PHE A 59 0.15 -4.70 10.98
CA PHE A 59 -1.24 -4.26 11.14
C PHE A 59 -1.37 -2.91 11.88
N LYS A 60 -0.51 -2.65 12.87
CA LYS A 60 -0.45 -1.33 13.53
C LYS A 60 0.10 -0.22 12.63
N LEU A 61 1.09 -0.54 11.79
CA LEU A 61 1.57 0.43 10.81
C LEU A 61 0.51 0.74 9.75
N GLY A 62 -0.23 -0.28 9.30
CA GLY A 62 -1.37 -0.10 8.39
C GLY A 62 -2.46 0.81 8.95
N SER A 63 -2.80 0.67 10.24
CA SER A 63 -3.79 1.55 10.89
C SER A 63 -3.30 2.99 11.02
N GLU A 64 -2.01 3.20 11.32
CA GLU A 64 -1.41 4.54 11.37
C GLU A 64 -1.38 5.20 9.98
N ILE A 65 -1.07 4.44 8.92
CA ILE A 65 -1.13 4.93 7.55
C ILE A 65 -2.54 5.41 7.21
N LEU A 66 -3.57 4.60 7.49
CA LEU A 66 -4.97 4.98 7.26
C LEU A 66 -5.37 6.25 8.02
N ARG A 67 -4.93 6.39 9.28
CA ARG A 67 -5.14 7.59 10.09
C ARG A 67 -4.52 8.81 9.44
N THR A 68 -3.30 8.71 8.92
CA THR A 68 -2.64 9.84 8.25
C THR A 68 -3.18 10.14 6.86
N VAL A 69 -3.77 9.18 6.15
CA VAL A 69 -4.42 9.40 4.85
C VAL A 69 -5.74 10.18 5.00
N VAL A 70 -6.43 10.05 6.13
CA VAL A 70 -7.78 10.63 6.34
C VAL A 70 -7.82 11.86 7.27
N VAL A 71 -6.84 12.02 8.17
CA VAL A 71 -6.80 13.13 9.15
C VAL A 71 -6.10 14.40 8.60
N ARG A 72 -5.52 14.37 7.40
CA ARG A 72 -4.99 15.59 6.78
C ARG A 72 -6.15 16.38 6.13
N LYS A 73 -6.12 17.72 6.19
CA LYS A 73 -7.06 18.61 5.46
C LYS A 73 -6.73 18.53 3.96
N LEU A 74 -7.38 17.62 3.22
CA LEU A 74 -6.99 17.19 1.86
C LEU A 74 -7.99 17.49 0.74
N SER A 75 -8.96 18.37 0.96
CA SER A 75 -10.08 18.50 0.03
C SER A 75 -9.72 19.05 -1.36
N GLU A 76 -8.62 19.80 -1.52
CA GLU A 76 -8.31 20.47 -2.80
C GLU A 76 -6.98 20.02 -3.42
N ILE A 77 -5.97 19.71 -2.60
CA ILE A 77 -4.61 19.44 -3.10
C ILE A 77 -4.52 18.10 -3.87
N TYR A 78 -5.33 17.09 -3.52
CA TYR A 78 -5.20 15.74 -4.10
C TYR A 78 -5.78 15.63 -5.50
N ILE A 79 -6.89 16.32 -5.77
CA ILE A 79 -7.50 16.36 -7.10
C ILE A 79 -6.57 17.12 -8.06
N VAL A 80 -6.02 18.23 -7.62
CA VAL A 80 -5.05 19.02 -8.39
C VAL A 80 -3.79 18.21 -8.67
N ALA A 81 -3.23 17.52 -7.67
CA ALA A 81 -2.06 16.65 -7.85
C ALA A 81 -2.34 15.48 -8.81
N GLY A 82 -3.53 14.85 -8.72
CA GLY A 82 -3.94 13.78 -9.62
C GLY A 82 -4.03 14.23 -11.08
N ILE A 83 -4.63 15.40 -11.33
CA ILE A 83 -4.74 15.97 -12.69
C ILE A 83 -3.36 16.30 -13.28
N ILE A 84 -2.43 16.82 -12.47
CA ILE A 84 -1.05 17.13 -12.90
C ILE A 84 -0.31 15.86 -13.33
N VAL A 85 -0.43 14.77 -12.55
CA VAL A 85 0.20 13.49 -12.87
C VAL A 85 -0.37 12.89 -14.16
N LEU A 86 -1.70 12.87 -14.31
CA LEU A 86 -2.36 12.41 -15.52
C LEU A 86 -1.91 13.20 -16.76
N ARG A 87 -1.75 14.52 -16.62
CA ARG A 87 -1.26 15.40 -17.70
C ARG A 87 0.18 15.08 -18.09
N ALA A 88 1.06 14.84 -17.12
CA ALA A 88 2.45 14.47 -17.37
C ALA A 88 2.55 13.12 -18.09
N ILE A 89 1.79 12.11 -17.65
CA ILE A 89 1.77 10.78 -18.26
C ILE A 89 1.27 10.86 -19.71
N LEU A 90 0.15 11.54 -19.96
CA LEU A 90 -0.41 11.67 -21.31
C LEU A 90 0.55 12.39 -22.27
N THR A 91 1.20 13.45 -21.78
CA THR A 91 2.16 14.23 -22.58
C THR A 91 3.40 13.40 -22.93
N ILE A 92 3.89 12.60 -21.99
CA ILE A 92 5.04 11.70 -22.21
C ILE A 92 4.66 10.58 -23.20
N LEU A 93 3.47 9.98 -23.05
CA LEU A 93 2.98 8.94 -23.96
C LEU A 93 2.90 9.44 -25.40
N ILE A 94 2.33 10.63 -25.61
CA ILE A 94 2.24 11.24 -26.94
C ILE A 94 3.64 11.50 -27.52
N HIS A 95 4.58 11.99 -26.70
CA HIS A 95 5.95 12.23 -27.16
C HIS A 95 6.69 10.94 -27.54
N TRP A 96 6.45 9.85 -26.81
CA TRP A 96 7.00 8.54 -27.12
C TRP A 96 6.43 7.96 -28.41
N GLU A 97 5.11 8.09 -28.62
CA GLU A 97 4.44 7.63 -29.83
C GLU A 97 4.98 8.36 -31.07
N ILE A 98 5.08 9.70 -31.01
CA ILE A 98 5.64 10.51 -32.10
C ILE A 98 7.09 10.09 -32.43
N LYS A 99 7.94 9.91 -31.41
CA LYS A 99 9.34 9.51 -31.61
C LYS A 99 9.46 8.10 -32.23
N ASN A 100 8.53 7.21 -31.92
CA ASN A 100 8.54 5.84 -32.43
C ASN A 100 8.10 5.79 -33.91
N ASP A 101 7.16 6.63 -34.31
CA ASP A 101 6.70 6.72 -35.70
C ASP A 101 7.74 7.34 -36.64
N GLU A 102 8.55 8.29 -36.16
CA GLU A 102 9.67 8.85 -36.94
C GLU A 102 10.79 7.83 -37.24
N GLY A 103 10.94 6.81 -36.38
CA GLY A 103 11.97 5.78 -36.51
C GLY A 103 11.70 4.72 -37.60
N HIS A 104 10.45 4.58 -38.04
CA HIS A 104 10.09 3.57 -39.04
C HIS A 104 10.29 4.01 -40.50
N LEU A 105 10.55 5.28 -40.76
CA LEU A 105 10.80 5.78 -42.12
C LEU A 105 12.28 5.78 -42.54
N MET A 106 13.22 5.44 -41.65
CA MET A 106 14.68 5.48 -41.94
C MET A 106 15.43 4.16 -41.73
N GLY A 107 14.75 3.00 -41.76
CA GLY A 107 15.36 1.67 -41.55
C GLY A 107 15.25 0.68 -42.70
N GLY A 108 14.82 1.11 -43.89
CA GLY A 108 14.48 0.23 -45.01
C GLY A 108 15.56 0.01 -46.08
N GLU A 109 16.79 0.51 -45.92
CA GLU A 109 17.80 0.46 -46.99
C GLU A 109 19.22 0.12 -46.49
N ALA A 110 19.36 -0.99 -45.76
CA ALA A 110 20.67 -1.56 -45.44
C ALA A 110 20.60 -3.06 -45.10
N ASP A 111 20.04 -3.87 -45.99
CA ASP A 111 20.49 -5.26 -46.14
C ASP A 111 20.02 -5.83 -47.49
N SER A 112 20.93 -5.87 -48.46
CA SER A 112 20.77 -6.68 -49.67
C SER A 112 22.11 -7.38 -49.91
N PRO A 113 22.13 -8.73 -49.98
CA PRO A 113 23.35 -9.52 -50.14
C PRO A 113 23.97 -9.39 -51.54
#